data_AF-I7H450-F1
#
_entry.id   AF-I7H450-F1
#
_cell.length_a   1.000
_cell.length_b   1.000
_cell.length_c   1.000
_cell.angle_alpha   90.00
_cell.angle_beta   90.00
_cell.angle_gamma   90.00
#
_symmetry.space_group_name_H-M   'P 1'
#
loop_
_entity.id
_entity.type
_entity.pdbx_description
1 polymer ?
#
loop_
_entity_poly.entity_id
_entity_poly.type
_entity_poly.pdbx_seq_one_letter_code
_entity_poly.pdbx_strand_id
1 'polypeptide(L)' 'FNSTEPKDIKYMRSYYYNKIEVTRFHSDVRKFVGFTEFGVKKAEDWNKDQGDLAV' A
#
# COMPACT_ATOMS: atom_id res chain seq x y z
N PHE A 1 4.01 -27.24 0.14
CA PHE A 1 4.68 -25.93 0.13
C PHE A 1 4.75 -25.43 1.56
N ASN A 2 5.92 -25.49 2.20
CA ASN A 2 6.15 -24.84 3.48
C ASN A 2 7.33 -23.89 3.26
N SER A 3 7.06 -22.60 3.20
CA SER A 3 8.10 -21.57 3.02
C SER A 3 8.49 -21.06 4.39
N THR A 4 9.58 -21.59 4.92
CA THR A 4 10.09 -21.29 6.27
C THR A 4 10.82 -19.93 6.34
N GLU A 5 10.88 -19.19 5.23
CA GLU A 5 11.33 -17.80 5.20
C GLU A 5 10.20 -16.91 4.65
N PRO A 6 9.66 -15.95 5.43
CA PRO A 6 8.70 -14.97 4.92
C PRO A 6 9.33 -13.94 3.96
N LYS A 7 10.62 -14.10 3.61
CA LYS A 7 11.38 -13.17 2.77
C LYS A 7 10.81 -13.03 1.35
N ASP A 8 10.09 -14.04 0.86
CA ASP A 8 9.46 -14.00 -0.47
C ASP A 8 7.98 -13.63 -0.45
N ILE A 9 7.39 -13.36 0.72
CA ILE A 9 5.97 -13.01 0.83
C ILE A 9 5.83 -11.49 0.76
N LYS A 10 5.38 -10.99 -0.40
CA LYS A 10 5.04 -9.58 -0.59
C LYS A 10 3.54 -9.38 -0.41
N TYR A 11 3.17 -8.55 0.56
CA TYR A 11 1.82 -8.04 0.69
C TYR A 11 1.66 -6.73 -0.10
N MET A 12 0.60 -6.68 -0.91
CA MET A 12 0.22 -5.50 -1.69
C MET A 12 -1.28 -5.27 -1.54
N ARG A 13 -1.69 -4.02 -1.29
CA ARG A 13 -3.10 -3.64 -1.18
C ARG A 13 -3.42 -2.49 -2.12
N SER A 14 -4.24 -2.74 -3.13
CA SER A 14 -4.68 -1.72 -4.08
C SER A 14 -6.11 -1.29 -3.83
N TYR A 15 -6.36 0.00 -3.95
CA TYR A 15 -7.69 0.60 -3.84
C TYR A 15 -8.09 1.15 -5.21
N TYR A 16 -9.27 0.73 -5.66
CA TYR A 16 -9.82 1.13 -6.95
C TYR A 16 -11.12 1.90 -6.75
N TYR A 17 -11.29 2.96 -7.54
CA TYR A 17 -12.54 3.70 -7.66
C TYR A 17 -12.87 3.86 -9.14
N ASN A 18 -14.09 3.47 -9.55
CA ASN A 18 -14.51 3.49 -10.95
C ASN A 18 -13.53 2.79 -11.91
N LYS A 19 -12.97 1.64 -11.50
CA LYS A 19 -11.95 0.86 -12.23
C LYS A 19 -10.60 1.58 -12.41
N ILE A 20 -10.41 2.76 -11.80
CA ILE A 20 -9.14 3.47 -11.77
C ILE A 20 -8.47 3.17 -10.44
N GLU A 21 -7.19 2.80 -10.48
CA GLU A 21 -6.42 2.65 -9.26
C GLU A 21 -6.16 4.00 -8.63
N VAL A 22 -6.48 4.12 -7.34
CA VAL A 22 -6.35 5.38 -6.60
C VAL A 22 -5.08 5.34 -5.75
N THR A 23 -4.88 4.27 -4.99
CA THR A 23 -3.73 4.10 -4.09
C THR A 23 -3.30 2.64 -3.99
N ARG A 24 -2.02 2.40 -3.71
CA ARG A 24 -1.46 1.06 -3.44
C ARG A 24 -0.49 1.09 -2.28
N PHE A 25 -0.64 0.14 -1.36
CA PHE A 25 0.33 -0.15 -0.32
C PHE A 25 1.28 -1.26 -0.76
N HIS A 26 2.55 -1.07 -0.46
CA HIS A 26 3.63 -2.03 -0.68
C HIS A 26 4.30 -2.35 0.66
N SER A 27 4.24 -3.61 1.10
CA SER A 27 4.84 -4.04 2.36
C SER A 27 6.37 -4.00 2.38
N ASP A 28 7.03 -4.06 1.22
CA ASP A 28 8.49 -3.94 1.11
C ASP A 28 8.98 -2.51 1.33
N VAL A 29 8.21 -1.51 0.88
CA VAL A 29 8.53 -0.08 1.08
C VAL A 29 7.83 0.50 2.32
N ARG A 30 6.79 -0.19 2.81
CA ARG A 30 5.87 0.24 3.89
C ARG A 30 5.31 1.63 3.66
N LYS A 31 4.82 1.87 2.44
CA LYS A 31 4.23 3.15 2.02
C LYS A 31 3.07 2.94 1.07
N PHE A 32 2.16 3.90 1.10
CA PHE A 32 1.13 4.10 0.10
C PHE A 32 1.67 4.96 -1.05
N VAL A 33 1.33 4.58 -2.28
CA VAL A 33 1.59 5.32 -3.52
C VAL A 33 0.25 5.69 -4.14
N GLY A 34 0.07 6.96 -4.50
CA GLY A 34 -1.13 7.45 -5.19
C GLY A 34 -0.95 7.47 -6.71
N PHE A 35 -1.99 7.07 -7.45
CA PHE A 35 -2.00 7.04 -8.93
C PHE A 35 -2.94 8.07 -9.56
N THR A 36 -3.68 8.79 -8.73
CA THR A 36 -4.52 9.94 -9.11
C THR A 36 -4.21 11.09 -8.18
N GLU A 37 -4.55 12.34 -8.53
CA GLU A 37 -4.32 13.49 -7.64
C GLU A 37 -4.96 13.30 -6.26
N PHE A 38 -6.20 12.79 -6.25
CA PHE A 38 -6.89 12.40 -5.03
C PHE A 38 -6.13 11.32 -4.25
N GLY A 39 -5.66 10.29 -4.96
CA GLY A 39 -4.86 9.20 -4.38
C GLY A 39 -3.52 9.65 -3.82
N VAL A 40 -2.85 10.62 -4.44
CA VAL A 40 -1.58 11.18 -3.95
C VAL A 40 -1.80 11.87 -2.60
N LYS A 41 -2.82 12.74 -2.52
CA LYS A 41 -3.19 13.39 -1.25
C LYS A 41 -3.56 12.37 -0.17
N LYS A 42 -4.31 11.33 -0.52
CA LYS A 42 -4.66 10.27 0.43
C LYS A 42 -3.46 9.43 0.86
N ALA A 43 -2.55 9.11 -0.06
CA ALA A 43 -1.32 8.40 0.24
C ALA A 43 -0.41 9.21 1.16
N GLU A 44 -0.31 10.53 0.97
CA GLU A 44 0.44 11.41 1.89
C GLU A 44 -0.16 11.43 3.30
N ASP A 45 -1.48 11.50 3.42
CA ASP A 45 -2.17 11.41 4.72
C ASP A 45 -1.87 10.07 5.40
N TRP A 46 -2.05 8.95 4.69
CA TRP A 46 -1.83 7.60 5.22
C TRP A 46 -0.36 7.30 5.52
N ASN A 47 0.58 7.90 4.78
CA ASN A 47 2.00 7.78 5.08
C ASN A 47 2.43 8.59 6.32
N LYS A 48 1.61 9.53 6.79
CA LYS A 48 1.84 10.26 8.04
C LYS A 48 1.26 9.54 9.25
N ASP A 49 0.21 8.73 9.06
CA ASP A 49 -0.38 7.93 10.12
C ASP A 49 0.37 6.60 10.29
N GLN A 50 1.22 6.51 11.32
CA GLN A 50 2.02 5.32 11.59
C GLN A 50 1.16 4.08 11.94
N GLY A 51 -0.10 4.26 12.34
CA GLY A 51 -1.02 3.16 12.66
C GLY A 51 -1.35 2.31 11.43
N ASP A 52 -1.53 2.94 10.27
CA ASP A 52 -1.86 2.26 9.01
C ASP A 52 -0.62 1.63 8.33
N LEU A 53 0.59 2.02 8.73
CA LEU A 53 1.86 1.50 8.19
C LEU A 53 2.37 0.27 8.95
N ALA A 54 1.80 -0.03 10.13
CA ALA A 54 2.12 -1.17 10.97
C ALA A 54 1.36 -2.44 10.53
N VAL A 55 1.55 -2.83 9.26
CA VAL A 55 1.24 -4.19 8.78
C VAL A 55 2.56 -4.93 8.54
#